data_AF-A0A9P4GX44-F1
#
_entry.id   AF-A0A9P4GX44-F1
#
_cell.length_a   1.000
_cell.length_b   1.000
_cell.length_c   1.000
_cell.angle_alpha   90.00
_cell.angle_beta   90.00
_cell.angle_gamma   90.00
#
_symmetry.space_group_name_H-M   'P 1'
#
loop_
_entity.id
_entity.type
_entity.pdbx_description
1 polymer ?
#
loop_
_entity_poly.entity_id
_entity_poly.type
_entity_poly.pdbx_seq_one_letter_code
_entity_poly.pdbx_strand_id
1 'polypeptide(L)'
;PRHGHSEAASGITSLIKAVLALENRTIPPSIKFLTPNPKIPFKEANLKVPVEPMSWLVDRAERVSVNSFGIGGANAHVILDSASSLLGAGARKCTEATTARVASTLHLIVLSANTSESLRRRVTDVQNFLTSYSDMAGDTAHTLGPRRKHLTYRALGFVFNKDTVEFSHFQKMLRIAPAMNFVFTGQEAQW
;
A
#
# COMPACT_ATOMS: atom_id res chain seq x y z
N PRO A 1 16.50 -1.18 17.19
CA PRO A 1 17.37 -0.01 17.45
C PRO A 1 17.02 1.27 16.69
N ARG A 2 16.61 1.23 15.40
CA ARG A 2 16.29 2.46 14.64
C ARG A 2 15.21 3.33 15.30
N HIS A 3 14.11 2.73 15.74
CA HIS A 3 12.98 3.43 16.35
C HIS A 3 12.96 3.32 17.89
N GLY A 4 14.06 2.89 18.51
CA GLY A 4 14.13 2.67 19.95
C GLY A 4 13.25 1.52 20.47
N HIS A 5 12.87 1.61 21.74
CA HIS A 5 11.92 0.72 22.40
C HIS A 5 10.59 1.46 22.54
N SER A 6 9.55 1.01 21.84
CA SER A 6 8.24 1.66 21.80
C SER A 6 7.27 1.06 22.83
N GLU A 7 7.81 0.44 23.89
CA GLU A 7 7.06 -0.21 24.98
C GLU A 7 5.96 -1.13 24.43
N ALA A 8 4.69 -0.83 24.75
CA ALA A 8 3.53 -1.58 24.30
C ALA A 8 3.45 -1.76 22.77
N ALA A 9 4.00 -0.83 21.99
CA ALA A 9 4.02 -0.91 20.53
C ALA A 9 5.27 -1.61 19.94
N SER A 10 6.18 -2.09 20.79
CA SER A 10 7.43 -2.73 20.32
C SER A 10 7.19 -4.00 19.51
N GLY A 11 6.21 -4.81 19.91
CA GLY A 11 5.84 -6.03 19.20
C GLY A 11 5.35 -5.74 17.78
N ILE A 12 4.36 -4.85 17.64
CA ILE A 12 3.79 -4.50 16.33
C ILE A 12 4.82 -3.78 15.42
N THR A 13 5.69 -2.94 15.99
CA THR A 13 6.75 -2.28 15.22
C THR A 13 7.75 -3.30 14.65
N SER A 14 8.08 -4.32 15.44
CA SER A 14 8.96 -5.42 15.01
C SER A 14 8.29 -6.29 13.95
N LEU A 15 6.98 -6.51 14.08
CA LEU A 15 6.15 -7.21 13.09
C LEU A 15 6.10 -6.46 11.75
N ILE A 16 5.87 -5.14 11.76
CA ILE A 16 5.88 -4.31 10.55
C ILE A 16 7.24 -4.37 9.86
N LYS A 17 8.34 -4.24 10.62
CA LYS A 17 9.70 -4.41 10.09
C LYS A 17 9.89 -5.77 9.42
N ALA A 18 9.41 -6.83 10.06
CA ALA A 18 9.52 -8.20 9.56
C ALA A 18 8.75 -8.40 8.25
N VAL A 19 7.51 -7.92 8.17
CA VAL A 19 6.69 -7.96 6.94
C VAL A 19 7.35 -7.18 5.81
N LEU A 20 7.80 -5.94 6.07
CA LEU A 20 8.49 -5.13 5.06
C LEU A 20 9.79 -5.79 4.58
N ALA A 21 10.54 -6.45 5.47
CA ALA A 21 11.76 -7.17 5.10
C ALA A 21 11.46 -8.34 4.14
N LEU A 22 10.39 -9.10 4.39
CA LEU A 22 9.93 -10.17 3.50
C LEU A 22 9.43 -9.61 2.15
N GLU A 23 8.59 -8.58 2.17
CA GLU A 23 8.01 -8.00 0.95
C GLU A 23 9.06 -7.42 0.00
N ASN A 24 10.15 -6.86 0.56
CA ASN A 24 11.27 -6.29 -0.18
C ASN A 24 12.46 -7.26 -0.32
N ARG A 25 12.33 -8.51 0.14
CA ARG A 25 13.37 -9.56 0.14
C ARG A 25 14.74 -9.10 0.68
N THR A 26 14.72 -8.19 1.64
CA THR A 26 15.91 -7.53 2.17
C THR A 26 15.85 -7.48 3.70
N ILE A 27 16.85 -8.06 4.36
CA ILE A 27 17.05 -7.97 5.80
C ILE A 27 17.69 -6.61 6.12
N PRO A 28 16.98 -5.69 6.80
CA PRO A 28 17.50 -4.36 7.07
C PRO A 28 18.55 -4.40 8.18
N PRO A 29 19.58 -3.53 8.10
CA PRO A 29 20.67 -3.56 9.06
C PRO A 29 20.25 -3.02 10.43
N SER A 30 20.89 -3.59 11.45
CA SER A 30 20.85 -3.13 12.83
C SER A 30 21.88 -2.03 13.04
N ILE A 31 21.40 -0.82 13.34
CA ILE A 31 22.27 0.31 13.67
C ILE A 31 22.93 0.11 15.05
N LYS A 32 24.06 0.80 15.28
CA LYS A 32 24.79 0.83 16.56
C LYS A 32 25.35 -0.52 17.03
N PHE A 33 25.56 -1.47 16.11
CA PHE A 33 26.27 -2.71 16.38
C PHE A 33 27.72 -2.58 15.87
N LEU A 34 28.64 -2.16 16.74
CA LEU A 34 30.06 -1.96 16.41
C LEU A 34 30.93 -3.08 17.01
N THR A 35 30.95 -3.16 18.34
CA THR A 35 31.69 -4.19 19.08
C THR A 35 30.71 -5.24 19.60
N PRO A 36 30.76 -6.50 19.12
CA PRO A 36 29.92 -7.57 19.63
C PRO A 36 30.16 -7.80 21.13
N ASN A 37 29.10 -8.08 21.89
CA ASN A 37 29.22 -8.37 23.31
C ASN A 37 29.94 -9.73 23.51
N PRO A 38 31.09 -9.78 24.20
CA PRO A 38 31.88 -11.01 24.36
C PRO A 38 31.15 -12.09 25.19
N LYS A 39 30.12 -11.72 25.95
CA LYS A 39 29.28 -12.68 26.70
C LYS A 39 28.31 -13.46 25.82
N ILE A 40 28.17 -13.10 24.54
CA ILE A 40 27.29 -13.78 23.59
C ILE A 40 28.16 -14.65 22.67
N PRO A 41 27.99 -15.98 22.67
CA PRO A 41 28.78 -16.88 21.84
C PRO A 41 28.25 -16.92 20.40
N PHE A 42 28.39 -15.81 19.67
CA PHE A 42 27.82 -15.64 18.32
C PHE A 42 28.20 -16.76 17.34
N LYS A 43 29.48 -17.19 17.34
CA LYS A 43 29.99 -18.21 16.43
C LYS A 43 29.40 -19.59 16.73
N GLU A 44 29.37 -19.99 18.00
CA GLU A 44 28.84 -21.30 18.43
C GLU A 44 27.33 -21.37 18.25
N ALA A 45 26.62 -20.26 18.50
CA ALA A 45 25.18 -20.16 18.33
C ALA A 45 24.73 -19.95 16.87
N ASN A 46 25.66 -19.91 15.90
CA ASN A 46 25.38 -19.59 14.49
C ASN A 46 24.58 -18.29 14.29
N LEU A 47 24.84 -17.27 15.12
CA LEU A 47 24.15 -15.98 15.09
C LEU A 47 24.98 -14.93 14.34
N LYS A 48 24.35 -14.25 13.38
CA LYS A 48 24.92 -13.09 12.68
C LYS A 48 23.98 -11.89 12.82
N VAL A 49 24.53 -10.75 13.25
CA VAL A 49 23.79 -9.49 13.29
C VAL A 49 24.02 -8.75 11.97
N PRO A 50 22.98 -8.43 11.19
CA PRO A 50 23.14 -7.69 9.94
C PRO A 50 23.54 -6.24 10.24
N VAL A 51 24.71 -5.81 9.79
CA VAL A 51 25.19 -4.42 9.87
C VAL A 51 25.03 -3.65 8.55
N GLU A 52 24.82 -4.39 7.46
CA GLU A 52 24.47 -3.89 6.13
C GLU A 52 23.18 -4.57 5.64
N PRO A 53 22.48 -4.01 4.62
CA PRO A 53 21.35 -4.69 4.00
C PRO A 53 21.79 -6.04 3.43
N MET A 54 21.08 -7.11 3.80
CA MET A 54 21.36 -8.46 3.31
C MET A 54 20.19 -9.01 2.51
N SER A 55 20.44 -9.63 1.38
CA SER A 55 19.41 -10.36 0.63
C SER A 55 18.99 -11.64 1.34
N TRP A 56 17.79 -12.13 1.05
CA TRP A 56 17.36 -13.45 1.50
C TRP A 56 18.16 -14.57 0.79
N LEU A 57 18.37 -15.70 1.47
CA LEU A 57 19.02 -16.86 0.87
C LEU A 57 18.06 -17.56 -0.09
N VAL A 58 18.52 -17.86 -1.32
CA VAL A 58 17.68 -18.38 -2.41
C VAL A 58 17.17 -19.80 -2.13
N ASP A 59 17.97 -20.62 -1.45
CA ASP A 59 17.64 -22.04 -1.19
C ASP A 59 16.99 -22.27 0.18
N ARG A 60 16.41 -21.23 0.79
CA ARG A 60 15.74 -21.33 2.09
C ARG A 60 14.41 -20.63 2.09
N ALA A 61 13.52 -21.08 2.98
CA ALA A 61 12.25 -20.40 3.21
C ALA A 61 12.49 -18.94 3.60
N GLU A 62 11.73 -18.04 2.95
CA GLU A 62 11.59 -16.64 3.35
C GLU A 62 10.78 -16.56 4.65
N ARG A 63 11.46 -16.85 5.78
CA ARG A 63 10.86 -16.96 7.12
C ARG A 63 11.56 -16.10 8.16
N VAL A 64 10.81 -15.29 8.89
CA VAL A 64 11.33 -14.43 9.95
C VAL A 64 10.61 -14.69 11.26
N SER A 65 11.35 -14.64 12.36
CA SER A 65 10.80 -14.74 13.71
C SER A 65 10.87 -13.40 14.43
N VAL A 66 9.82 -13.06 15.18
CA VAL A 66 9.72 -11.86 16.00
C VAL A 66 9.54 -12.27 17.45
N ASN A 67 10.42 -11.77 18.31
CA ASN A 67 10.36 -11.98 19.76
C ASN A 67 9.93 -10.69 20.47
N SER A 68 9.13 -10.84 21.51
CA SER A 68 8.80 -9.76 22.45
C SER A 68 8.79 -10.30 23.88
N PHE A 69 9.56 -9.66 24.75
CA PHE A 69 9.70 -10.03 26.15
C PHE A 69 9.25 -8.86 27.02
N GLY A 70 8.11 -9.01 27.68
CA GLY A 70 7.54 -7.98 28.55
C GLY A 70 8.19 -7.97 29.92
N ILE A 71 8.21 -6.81 30.57
CA ILE A 71 8.80 -6.65 31.91
C ILE A 71 8.12 -7.54 32.97
N GLY A 72 6.83 -7.83 32.81
CA GLY A 72 6.07 -8.75 33.67
C GLY A 72 6.35 -10.23 33.42
N GLY A 73 7.31 -10.59 32.57
CA GLY A 73 7.67 -11.98 32.25
C GLY A 73 6.81 -12.63 31.16
N ALA A 74 5.78 -11.93 30.66
CA ALA A 74 4.99 -12.40 29.52
C ALA A 74 5.82 -12.31 28.23
N ASN A 75 5.94 -13.45 27.54
CA ASN A 75 6.77 -13.59 26.35
C ASN A 75 5.91 -14.00 25.15
N ALA A 76 6.19 -13.41 23.99
CA ALA A 76 5.54 -13.75 22.73
C ALA A 76 6.58 -14.03 21.64
N HIS A 77 6.32 -15.07 20.84
CA HIS A 77 7.11 -15.45 19.69
C HIS A 77 6.19 -15.67 18.49
N VAL A 78 6.49 -15.00 17.38
CA VAL A 78 5.72 -15.11 16.13
C VAL A 78 6.66 -15.51 15.00
N ILE A 79 6.21 -16.47 14.18
CA ILE A 79 6.91 -16.91 12.97
C ILE A 79 6.08 -16.47 11.76
N LEU A 80 6.73 -15.85 10.79
CA LEU A 80 6.10 -15.31 9.59
C LEU A 80 6.79 -15.89 8.37
N ASP A 81 5.98 -16.36 7.42
CA ASP A 81 6.42 -16.77 6.09
C ASP A 81 6.06 -15.73 5.04
N SER A 82 6.89 -15.63 4.00
CA SER A 82 6.59 -14.82 2.83
C SER A 82 5.36 -15.34 2.09
N ALA A 83 4.36 -14.47 1.96
CA ALA A 83 3.19 -14.75 1.15
C ALA A 83 3.57 -15.04 -0.32
N SER A 84 4.63 -14.38 -0.84
CA SER A 84 5.07 -14.59 -2.23
C SER A 84 5.69 -15.97 -2.45
N SER A 85 6.36 -16.53 -1.44
CA SER A 85 6.89 -17.90 -1.49
C SER A 85 5.77 -18.94 -1.38
N LEU A 86 4.76 -18.69 -0.55
CA LEU A 86 3.63 -19.62 -0.33
C LEU A 86 2.66 -19.65 -1.51
N LEU A 87 2.30 -18.49 -2.05
CA LEU A 87 1.32 -18.37 -3.13
C LEU A 87 1.94 -18.52 -4.53
N GLY A 88 3.26 -18.71 -4.60
CA GLY A 88 4.05 -18.67 -5.83
C GLY A 88 4.23 -17.25 -6.37
N ALA A 89 5.30 -17.04 -7.14
CA ALA A 89 5.65 -15.76 -7.76
C ALA A 89 4.55 -15.17 -8.68
N GLY A 90 3.49 -15.94 -8.97
CA GLY A 90 2.31 -15.51 -9.73
C GLY A 90 1.39 -14.54 -8.98
N ALA A 91 1.40 -14.51 -7.64
CA ALA A 91 0.49 -13.63 -6.87
C ALA A 91 0.77 -12.13 -7.06
N ARG A 92 2.00 -11.75 -7.49
CA ARG A 92 2.38 -10.35 -7.79
C ARG A 92 2.38 -10.02 -9.29
N LYS A 93 2.27 -11.00 -10.19
CA LYS A 93 2.16 -10.75 -11.64
C LYS A 93 0.70 -10.54 -12.06
N CYS A 94 0.06 -9.50 -11.54
CA CYS A 94 -1.13 -8.93 -12.19
C CYS A 94 -0.75 -7.94 -13.31
N THR A 95 0.49 -7.97 -13.79
CA THR A 95 0.97 -7.09 -14.88
C THR A 95 0.82 -7.68 -16.28
N GLU A 96 0.66 -9.00 -16.44
CA GLU A 96 0.65 -9.63 -17.78
C GLU A 96 -0.75 -10.09 -18.26
N ALA A 97 -1.75 -10.24 -17.38
CA ALA A 97 -3.07 -10.74 -17.76
C ALA A 97 -4.13 -9.65 -18.05
N THR A 98 -3.80 -8.37 -17.86
CA THR A 98 -4.74 -7.23 -18.08
C THR A 98 -4.33 -6.33 -19.24
N THR A 99 -3.35 -6.71 -20.06
CA THR A 99 -3.06 -6.03 -21.33
C THR A 99 -4.14 -6.27 -22.41
N ALA A 100 -5.07 -7.19 -22.17
CA ALA A 100 -6.11 -7.57 -23.14
C ALA A 100 -7.55 -7.15 -22.78
N ARG A 101 -7.76 -6.34 -21.72
CA ARG A 101 -9.11 -5.82 -21.41
C ARG A 101 -9.19 -4.30 -21.52
N VAL A 102 -9.40 -3.91 -22.78
CA VAL A 102 -10.20 -2.78 -23.25
C VAL A 102 -9.54 -1.41 -23.14
N ALA A 103 -9.22 -0.90 -24.33
CA ALA A 103 -9.04 0.49 -24.67
C ALA A 103 -10.27 1.35 -24.27
N SER A 104 -10.36 1.69 -22.99
CA SER A 104 -10.92 2.98 -22.59
C SER A 104 -9.75 3.84 -22.14
N THR A 105 -9.32 4.75 -23.01
CA THR A 105 -8.33 5.79 -22.69
C THR A 105 -8.82 6.72 -21.59
N LEU A 106 -10.09 6.64 -21.20
CA LEU A 106 -10.74 7.43 -20.16
C LEU A 106 -10.93 6.63 -18.87
N HIS A 107 -10.33 7.08 -17.78
CA HIS A 107 -10.55 6.55 -16.44
C HIS A 107 -11.23 7.59 -15.54
N LEU A 108 -12.28 7.16 -14.82
CA LEU A 108 -12.96 7.98 -13.81
C LEU A 108 -12.34 7.74 -12.43
N ILE A 109 -11.70 8.78 -11.89
CA ILE A 109 -11.14 8.81 -10.54
C ILE A 109 -12.17 9.42 -9.60
N VAL A 110 -12.61 8.66 -8.61
CA VAL A 110 -13.57 9.14 -7.61
C VAL A 110 -12.86 9.42 -6.29
N LEU A 111 -13.01 10.63 -5.76
CA LEU A 111 -12.44 11.01 -4.47
C LEU A 111 -13.53 11.45 -3.52
N SER A 112 -13.32 11.17 -2.24
CA SER A 112 -14.20 11.69 -1.20
C SER A 112 -13.47 11.95 0.10
N ALA A 113 -13.97 12.88 0.91
CA ALA A 113 -13.47 13.18 2.24
C ALA A 113 -14.59 13.68 3.18
N ASN A 114 -14.29 13.81 4.47
CA ASN A 114 -15.21 14.38 5.46
C ASN A 114 -15.17 15.92 5.54
N THR A 115 -14.11 16.55 5.04
CA THR A 115 -13.95 18.01 5.02
C THR A 115 -13.44 18.47 3.65
N SER A 116 -13.66 19.73 3.31
CA SER A 116 -13.17 20.37 2.08
C SER A 116 -11.64 20.35 2.01
N GLU A 117 -10.95 20.62 3.11
CA GLU A 117 -9.48 20.67 3.18
C GLU A 117 -8.89 19.28 2.95
N SER A 118 -9.49 18.25 3.57
CA SER A 118 -9.07 16.86 3.40
C SER A 118 -9.29 16.36 1.98
N LEU A 119 -10.32 16.86 1.30
CA LEU A 119 -10.57 16.52 -0.10
C LEU A 119 -9.55 17.21 -1.01
N ARG A 120 -9.27 18.51 -0.80
CA ARG A 120 -8.23 19.23 -1.55
C ARG A 120 -6.88 18.54 -1.43
N ARG A 121 -6.48 18.15 -0.20
CA ARG A 121 -5.24 17.38 0.02
C ARG A 121 -5.25 16.06 -0.76
N ARG A 122 -6.34 15.28 -0.68
CA ARG A 122 -6.47 14.02 -1.44
C ARG A 122 -6.37 14.21 -2.95
N VAL A 123 -6.96 15.29 -3.48
CA VAL A 123 -6.84 15.63 -4.90
C VAL A 123 -5.37 15.83 -5.26
N THR A 124 -4.65 16.65 -4.51
CA THR A 124 -3.20 16.88 -4.73
C THR A 124 -2.38 15.60 -4.60
N ASP A 125 -2.63 14.79 -3.57
CA ASP A 125 -1.90 13.54 -3.34
C ASP A 125 -2.09 12.56 -4.51
N VAL A 126 -3.33 12.42 -5.01
CA VAL A 126 -3.65 11.53 -6.13
C VAL A 126 -3.15 12.09 -7.46
N GLN A 127 -3.18 13.42 -7.66
CA GLN A 127 -2.54 14.06 -8.81
C GLN A 127 -1.04 13.73 -8.85
N ASN A 128 -0.33 13.95 -7.74
CA ASN A 128 1.10 13.66 -7.64
C ASN A 128 1.42 12.17 -7.88
N PHE A 129 0.57 11.28 -7.35
CA PHE A 129 0.69 9.85 -7.58
C PHE A 129 0.52 9.49 -9.06
N LEU A 130 -0.53 10.00 -9.72
CA LEU A 130 -0.79 9.71 -11.14
C LEU A 130 0.25 10.34 -12.07
N THR A 131 0.84 11.48 -11.70
CA THR A 131 1.99 12.05 -12.43
C THR A 131 3.22 11.15 -12.36
N SER A 132 3.44 10.49 -11.22
CA SER A 132 4.58 9.58 -11.03
C SER A 132 4.34 8.18 -11.59
N TYR A 133 3.08 7.75 -11.65
CA TYR A 133 2.65 6.39 -12.01
C TYR A 133 1.45 6.41 -12.97
N SER A 134 1.62 7.03 -14.13
CA SER A 134 0.52 7.22 -15.11
C SER A 134 -0.08 5.91 -15.62
N ASP A 135 0.71 4.84 -15.68
CA ASP A 135 0.26 3.50 -16.08
C ASP A 135 -0.73 2.85 -15.09
N MET A 136 -0.80 3.34 -13.85
CA MET A 136 -1.67 2.78 -12.79
C MET A 136 -3.03 3.46 -12.71
N ALA A 137 -3.41 4.30 -13.67
CA ALA A 137 -4.66 5.05 -13.64
C ALA A 137 -5.91 4.14 -13.52
N GLY A 138 -5.95 3.03 -14.25
CA GLY A 138 -7.04 2.05 -14.18
C GLY A 138 -7.16 1.38 -12.81
N ASP A 139 -6.05 0.89 -12.26
CA ASP A 139 -6.00 0.27 -10.93
C ASP A 139 -6.34 1.26 -9.81
N THR A 140 -5.94 2.51 -10.00
CA THR A 140 -6.26 3.62 -9.08
C THR A 140 -7.75 3.91 -9.10
N ALA A 141 -8.36 4.03 -10.29
CA ALA A 141 -9.81 4.19 -10.45
C ALA A 141 -10.57 3.03 -9.77
N HIS A 142 -10.14 1.80 -10.04
CA HIS A 142 -10.75 0.61 -9.44
C HIS A 142 -10.56 0.55 -7.92
N THR A 143 -9.44 0.98 -7.37
CA THR A 143 -9.23 0.98 -5.92
C THR A 143 -10.04 2.08 -5.24
N LEU A 144 -10.12 3.26 -5.85
CA LEU A 144 -10.81 4.41 -5.26
C LEU A 144 -12.34 4.33 -5.38
N GLY A 145 -12.85 3.63 -6.39
CA GLY A 145 -14.28 3.33 -6.52
C GLY A 145 -14.75 2.31 -5.48
N PRO A 146 -14.73 1.01 -5.77
CA PRO A 146 -15.30 -0.01 -4.89
C PRO A 146 -14.53 -0.28 -3.60
N ARG A 147 -13.22 0.01 -3.49
CA ARG A 147 -12.40 -0.36 -2.31
C ARG A 147 -12.20 0.76 -1.29
N ARG A 148 -13.00 1.82 -1.36
CA ARG A 148 -12.98 2.93 -0.41
C ARG A 148 -14.40 3.30 0.00
N LYS A 149 -14.55 3.79 1.23
CA LYS A 149 -15.81 4.35 1.70
C LYS A 149 -16.05 5.71 1.02
N HIS A 150 -17.23 5.90 0.45
CA HIS A 150 -17.64 7.19 -0.13
C HIS A 150 -18.20 8.14 0.93
N LEU A 151 -17.47 9.23 1.16
CA LEU A 151 -17.77 10.24 2.18
C LEU A 151 -18.60 11.41 1.60
N THR A 152 -18.83 12.44 2.42
CA THR A 152 -19.77 13.54 2.12
C THR A 152 -19.26 14.54 1.10
N TYR A 153 -18.01 14.96 1.19
CA TYR A 153 -17.40 15.81 0.16
C TYR A 153 -16.86 14.92 -0.94
N ARG A 154 -17.26 15.15 -2.19
CA ARG A 154 -16.86 14.32 -3.32
C ARG A 154 -16.30 15.18 -4.45
N ALA A 155 -15.32 14.63 -5.15
CA ALA A 155 -14.78 15.17 -6.38
C ALA A 155 -14.59 14.02 -7.38
N LEU A 156 -14.74 14.34 -8.65
CA LEU A 156 -14.56 13.40 -9.75
C LEU A 156 -13.39 13.89 -10.59
N GLY A 157 -12.53 13.01 -11.06
CA GLY A 157 -11.46 13.34 -11.97
C GLY A 157 -11.50 12.44 -13.18
N PHE A 158 -11.10 12.96 -14.33
CA PHE A 158 -11.00 12.19 -15.56
C PHE A 158 -9.53 12.13 -15.97
N VAL A 159 -9.06 10.94 -16.30
CA VAL A 159 -7.74 10.72 -16.89
C VAL A 159 -7.95 10.28 -18.32
N PHE A 160 -7.55 11.10 -19.28
CA PHE A 160 -7.59 10.74 -20.70
C PHE A 160 -6.16 10.55 -21.22
N ASN A 161 -5.90 9.38 -21.83
CA ASN A 161 -4.67 9.06 -22.54
C ASN A 161 -3.37 9.41 -21.79
N LYS A 162 -3.36 9.23 -20.46
CA LYS A 162 -2.21 9.46 -19.55
C LYS A 162 -1.74 10.93 -19.37
N ASP A 163 -2.28 11.89 -20.10
CA ASP A 163 -1.64 13.20 -20.22
C ASP A 163 -2.27 14.31 -19.36
N THR A 164 -3.49 14.13 -18.84
CA THR A 164 -4.08 15.15 -17.94
C THR A 164 -5.10 14.56 -16.98
N VAL A 165 -4.97 14.91 -15.70
CA VAL A 165 -5.95 14.60 -14.65
C VAL A 165 -6.65 15.89 -14.24
N GLU A 166 -7.81 16.14 -14.84
CA GLU A 166 -8.67 17.25 -14.43
C GLU A 166 -9.66 16.78 -13.38
N PHE A 167 -9.66 17.43 -12.22
CA PHE A 167 -10.63 17.19 -11.17
C PHE A 167 -11.73 18.26 -11.20
N SER A 168 -12.97 17.82 -11.04
CA SER A 168 -14.13 18.68 -10.87
C SER A 168 -14.01 19.51 -9.59
N HIS A 169 -14.76 20.61 -9.54
CA HIS A 169 -15.06 21.28 -8.28
C HIS A 169 -15.70 20.27 -7.32
N PHE A 170 -15.36 20.38 -6.03
CA PHE A 170 -15.94 19.48 -5.04
C PHE A 170 -17.34 19.93 -4.65
N GLN A 171 -18.21 18.95 -4.46
CA GLN A 171 -19.56 19.18 -3.95
C GLN A 171 -19.76 18.40 -2.65
N LYS A 172 -20.41 19.03 -1.68
CA LYS A 172 -20.92 18.32 -0.52
C LYS A 172 -22.21 17.61 -0.94
N MET A 173 -22.18 16.29 -0.95
CA MET A 173 -23.38 15.50 -1.25
C MET A 173 -24.45 15.70 -0.18
N LEU A 174 -25.66 15.95 -0.64
CA LEU A 174 -26.87 15.81 0.16
C LEU A 174 -27.12 14.32 0.41
N ARG A 175 -27.68 13.97 1.57
CA ARG A 175 -27.81 12.57 2.01
C ARG A 175 -28.81 11.74 1.19
N ILE A 176 -29.59 12.38 0.32
CA ILE A 176 -30.67 11.74 -0.45
C ILE A 176 -30.20 11.61 -1.89
N ALA A 177 -30.26 10.39 -2.43
CA ALA A 177 -30.02 10.15 -3.85
C ALA A 177 -31.12 10.86 -4.66
N PRO A 178 -30.77 11.71 -5.64
CA PRO A 178 -31.77 12.42 -6.43
C PRO A 178 -32.58 11.44 -7.28
N ALA A 179 -33.85 11.78 -7.53
CA ALA A 179 -34.65 11.05 -8.51
C ALA A 179 -34.03 11.24 -9.90
N MET A 180 -33.82 10.15 -10.64
CA MET A 180 -33.29 10.20 -12.00
C MET A 180 -34.44 10.09 -12.99
N ASN A 181 -34.57 11.08 -13.88
CA ASN A 181 -35.48 11.05 -15.00
C ASN A 181 -34.67 10.98 -16.30
N PHE A 182 -34.92 9.98 -17.13
CA PHE A 182 -34.29 9.84 -18.44
C PHE A 182 -35.14 10.56 -19.48
N VAL A 183 -34.54 11.49 -20.22
CA VAL A 183 -35.20 12.21 -21.32
C VAL A 183 -34.64 11.68 -22.64
N PHE A 184 -35.52 11.22 -23.52
CA PHE A 184 -35.17 10.69 -24.84
C PHE A 184 -35.42 11.76 -25.91
N THR A 185 -34.41 12.04 -26.73
CA THR A 185 -34.50 13.05 -27.79
C THR A 185 -35.41 12.57 -28.91
N GLY A 186 -36.16 13.51 -29.51
CA GLY A 186 -36.99 13.24 -30.69
C GLY A 186 -36.20 13.19 -32.00
N GLN A 187 -36.93 13.16 -33.11
CA GLN A 187 -36.37 13.30 -34.46
C GLN A 187 -35.66 14.66 -34.60
N GLU A 188 -34.54 14.73 -35.34
CA GLU A 188 -33.66 15.91 -35.54
C GLU A 188 -32.51 16.13 -34.54
N ALA A 189 -32.28 15.24 -33.56
CA ALA A 189 -31.13 15.31 -32.65
C ALA A 189 -29.84 14.64 -33.18
N GLN A 190 -29.83 14.19 -34.43
CA GLN A 190 -28.65 13.63 -35.08
C GLN A 190 -27.60 14.71 -35.41
N TRP A 191 -26.32 14.37 -35.27
CA TRP A 191 -25.15 15.22 -35.60
C TRP A 191 -24.43 14.73 -36.85
#